data_AF-A0A5C9DWM0-F1
#
_entry.id   AF-A0A5C9DWM0-F1
#
_cell.length_a   1.000
_cell.length_b   1.000
_cell.length_c   1.000
_cell.angle_alpha   90.00
_cell.angle_beta   90.00
_cell.angle_gamma   90.00
#
_symmetry.space_group_name_H-M   'P 1'
#
loop_
_entity.id
_entity.type
_entity.pdbx_description
1 polymer ?
#
loop_
_entity_poly.entity_id
_entity_poly.type
_entity_poly.pdbx_seq_one_letter_code
_entity_poly.pdbx_strand_id
1 'polypeptide(L)'
;MNLETENKKPKNDIPKKTTLEKVKEFLKNFEKNILWVLIGGFIMNVPLLWYLYAVGLIPLALPISLSFLFPITIVLIFYSQNMGEEGPPTFIKVFLTVCGGFSIGFLIWFTTGILLFQAPWALFHGLPSQLRGRLFLFSYIPSFIIGSYIMYKFGERRNWQPYRFFKDA
;
A
#
# COMPACT_ATOMS: atom_id res chain seq x y z
N MET A 1 -7.42 22.08 75.62
CA MET A 1 -8.44 22.60 74.68
C MET A 1 -7.77 22.71 73.33
N ASN A 2 -8.44 22.17 72.31
CA ASN A 2 -7.98 21.81 70.97
C ASN A 2 -7.17 22.89 70.22
N LEU A 3 -6.31 22.44 69.30
CA LEU A 3 -6.28 22.89 67.90
C LEU A 3 -5.28 22.01 67.11
N GLU A 4 -5.72 20.81 66.75
CA GLU A 4 -5.12 20.09 65.62
C GLU A 4 -5.57 20.77 64.32
N THR A 5 -4.68 21.56 63.72
CA THR A 5 -4.84 22.01 62.33
C THR A 5 -4.46 20.86 61.40
N GLU A 6 -5.44 20.04 61.06
CA GLU A 6 -5.34 19.02 60.00
C GLU A 6 -5.22 19.72 58.64
N ASN A 7 -3.99 19.85 58.14
CA ASN A 7 -3.70 20.38 56.82
C ASN A 7 -4.01 19.32 55.75
N LYS A 8 -5.27 19.26 55.30
CA LYS A 8 -5.67 18.44 54.14
C LYS A 8 -5.19 19.08 52.84
N LYS A 9 -4.01 18.68 52.39
CA LYS A 9 -3.57 18.86 51.00
C LYS A 9 -4.36 17.89 50.10
N PRO A 10 -5.14 18.34 49.10
CA PRO A 10 -5.80 17.43 48.18
C PRO A 10 -4.74 16.73 47.34
N LYS A 11 -4.71 15.40 47.46
CA LYS A 11 -3.87 14.49 46.71
C LYS A 11 -4.40 14.46 45.27
N ASN A 12 -3.84 15.29 44.40
CA ASN A 12 -4.05 15.21 42.96
C ASN A 12 -3.28 13.98 42.44
N ASP A 13 -3.86 12.81 42.65
CA ASP A 13 -3.42 11.56 42.03
C ASP A 13 -3.87 11.60 40.56
N ILE A 14 -3.13 12.31 39.71
CA ILE A 14 -3.21 12.12 38.25
C ILE A 14 -2.50 10.79 37.99
N PRO A 15 -3.20 9.71 37.60
CA PRO A 15 -2.55 8.45 37.28
C PRO A 15 -1.62 8.71 36.10
N LYS A 16 -0.32 8.59 36.35
CA LYS A 16 0.74 8.79 35.36
C LYS A 16 0.68 7.61 34.38
N LYS A 17 -0.24 7.65 33.41
CA LYS A 17 -0.38 6.65 32.34
C LYS A 17 1.01 6.36 31.77
N THR A 18 1.39 5.09 31.81
CA THR A 18 2.70 4.62 31.37
C THR A 18 2.87 4.93 29.88
N THR A 19 4.07 5.28 29.42
CA THR A 19 4.33 5.64 28.01
C THR A 19 3.80 4.58 27.03
N LEU A 20 3.87 3.30 27.43
CA LEU A 20 3.32 2.14 26.72
C LEU A 20 1.79 2.19 26.53
N GLU A 21 1.04 2.64 27.53
CA GLU A 21 -0.43 2.72 27.44
C GLU A 21 -0.85 3.82 26.46
N LYS A 22 -0.14 4.95 26.46
CA LYS A 22 -0.37 6.03 25.48
C LYS A 22 -0.06 5.59 24.05
N VAL A 23 1.00 4.81 23.84
CA VAL A 23 1.35 4.26 22.52
C VAL A 23 0.29 3.26 22.06
N LYS A 24 -0.20 2.38 22.94
CA LYS A 24 -1.28 1.45 22.60
C LYS A 24 -2.58 2.17 22.24
N GLU A 25 -2.93 3.21 22.99
CA GLU A 25 -4.12 4.03 22.75
C GLU A 25 -3.99 4.81 21.42
N PHE A 26 -2.79 5.32 21.12
CA PHE A 26 -2.50 5.94 19.83
C PHE A 26 -2.61 4.95 18.67
N LEU A 27 -2.00 3.76 18.78
CA LEU A 27 -2.08 2.72 17.75
C LEU A 27 -3.53 2.29 17.48
N LYS A 28 -4.33 2.13 18.54
CA LYS A 28 -5.76 1.77 18.42
C LYS A 28 -6.57 2.88 17.74
N ASN A 29 -6.29 4.15 18.05
CA ASN A 29 -6.90 5.29 17.36
C ASN A 29 -6.41 5.42 15.91
N PHE A 30 -5.15 5.07 15.64
CA PHE A 30 -4.58 5.09 14.31
C PHE A 30 -5.22 4.02 13.43
N GLU A 31 -5.35 2.79 13.93
CA GLU A 31 -6.01 1.68 13.25
C GLU A 31 -7.46 2.03 12.87
N LYS A 32 -8.19 2.67 13.80
CA LYS A 32 -9.56 3.14 13.56
C LYS A 32 -9.66 4.23 12.49
N ASN A 33 -8.63 5.07 12.33
CA ASN A 33 -8.63 6.22 11.43
C ASN A 33 -7.70 6.06 10.22
N ILE A 34 -7.12 4.88 10.01
CA ILE A 34 -6.09 4.64 9.00
C ILE A 34 -6.55 5.01 7.59
N LEU A 35 -7.83 4.78 7.30
CA LEU A 35 -8.44 5.11 6.02
C LEU A 35 -8.45 6.62 5.76
N TRP A 36 -8.82 7.42 6.75
CA TRP A 36 -8.79 8.88 6.66
C TRP A 36 -7.37 9.42 6.52
N VAL A 37 -6.41 8.82 7.24
CA VAL A 37 -4.99 9.16 7.13
C VAL A 37 -4.48 8.87 5.71
N LEU A 38 -4.88 7.75 5.11
CA LEU A 38 -4.49 7.38 3.75
C LEU A 38 -5.12 8.28 2.68
N ILE A 39 -6.40 8.64 2.84
CA ILE A 39 -7.08 9.60 1.95
C ILE A 39 -6.40 10.96 2.02
N GLY A 40 -6.13 11.46 3.24
CA GLY A 40 -5.41 12.73 3.43
C GLY A 40 -4.00 12.69 2.84
N GLY A 41 -3.28 11.60 3.07
CA GLY A 41 -1.96 11.36 2.49
C GLY A 41 -1.99 11.33 0.96
N PHE A 42 -3.00 10.72 0.36
CA PHE A 42 -3.17 10.69 -1.10
C PHE A 42 -3.37 12.10 -1.69
N ILE A 43 -4.28 12.88 -1.09
CA ILE A 43 -4.60 14.24 -1.55
C ILE A 43 -3.36 15.15 -1.47
N MET A 44 -2.48 14.96 -0.47
CA MET A 44 -1.24 15.74 -0.38
C MET A 44 -0.13 15.22 -1.30
N ASN A 45 0.06 13.89 -1.38
CA ASN A 45 1.20 13.32 -2.10
C ASN A 45 1.03 13.32 -3.61
N VAL A 46 -0.18 13.16 -4.15
CA VAL A 46 -0.39 13.14 -5.59
C VAL A 46 0.01 14.48 -6.24
N PRO A 47 -0.51 15.64 -5.82
CA PRO A 47 -0.08 16.92 -6.35
C PRO A 47 1.42 17.16 -6.19
N LEU A 48 2.00 16.73 -5.06
CA LEU A 48 3.44 16.86 -4.80
C LEU A 48 4.27 16.03 -5.79
N LEU A 49 3.88 14.78 -6.06
CA LEU A 49 4.56 13.92 -7.04
C LEU A 49 4.44 14.49 -8.46
N TRP A 50 3.27 14.99 -8.83
CA TRP A 50 3.08 15.66 -10.12
C TRP A 50 3.90 16.94 -10.24
N TYR A 51 4.01 17.72 -9.16
CA TYR A 51 4.90 18.89 -9.09
C TYR A 51 6.37 18.49 -9.23
N LEU A 52 6.83 17.48 -8.50
CA LEU A 52 8.21 16.97 -8.60
C LEU A 52 8.54 16.49 -10.01
N TYR A 53 7.58 15.89 -10.71
CA TYR A 53 7.74 15.56 -12.12
C TYR A 53 7.80 16.81 -13.01
N ALA A 54 6.93 17.80 -12.79
CA ALA A 54 6.93 19.04 -13.55
C ALA A 54 8.24 19.84 -13.42
N VAL A 55 8.88 19.78 -12.25
CA VAL A 55 10.22 20.36 -11.98
C VAL A 55 11.35 19.46 -12.52
N GLY A 56 11.05 18.25 -13.00
CA GLY A 56 12.01 17.33 -13.61
C GLY A 56 12.84 16.51 -12.60
N LEU A 57 12.43 16.47 -11.33
CA LEU A 57 13.16 15.76 -10.27
C LEU A 57 12.89 14.25 -10.26
N ILE A 58 11.70 13.83 -10.71
CA ILE A 58 11.33 12.41 -10.75
C ILE A 58 10.83 12.01 -12.15
N PRO A 59 11.03 10.75 -12.57
CA PRO A 59 10.53 10.27 -13.85
C PRO A 59 9.00 10.13 -13.84
N LEU A 60 8.36 10.38 -15.00
CA LEU A 60 6.91 10.31 -15.20
C LEU A 60 6.26 8.99 -14.72
N ALA A 61 7.02 7.89 -14.77
CA ALA A 61 6.55 6.58 -14.32
C ALA A 61 6.10 6.58 -12.84
N LEU A 62 6.80 7.31 -11.96
CA LEU A 62 6.51 7.36 -10.52
C LEU A 62 5.13 7.99 -10.19
N PRO A 63 4.83 9.23 -10.63
CA PRO A 63 3.54 9.84 -10.37
C PRO A 63 2.39 9.06 -10.99
N ILE A 64 2.56 8.50 -12.20
CA ILE A 64 1.54 7.63 -12.81
C ILE A 64 1.29 6.42 -11.92
N SER A 65 2.34 5.67 -11.57
CA SER A 65 2.21 4.44 -10.77
C SER A 65 1.51 4.70 -9.44
N LEU A 66 1.92 5.74 -8.71
CA LEU A 66 1.38 6.08 -7.39
C LEU A 66 -0.05 6.62 -7.46
N SER A 67 -0.39 7.35 -8.53
CA SER A 67 -1.75 7.85 -8.75
C SER A 67 -2.76 6.72 -8.95
N PHE A 68 -2.35 5.56 -9.48
CA PHE A 68 -3.22 4.39 -9.61
C PHE A 68 -3.15 3.45 -8.41
N LEU A 69 -1.98 3.29 -7.79
CA LEU A 69 -1.79 2.41 -6.63
C LEU A 69 -2.55 2.86 -5.39
N PHE A 70 -2.49 4.14 -5.05
CA PHE A 70 -3.07 4.65 -3.82
C PHE A 70 -4.60 4.51 -3.77
N PRO A 71 -5.37 4.88 -4.82
CA PRO A 71 -6.82 4.69 -4.84
C PRO A 71 -7.20 3.22 -4.68
N ILE A 72 -6.46 2.32 -5.34
CA ILE A 72 -6.66 0.87 -5.17
C ILE A 72 -6.45 0.49 -3.71
N THR A 73 -5.39 0.98 -3.07
CA THR A 73 -5.08 0.65 -1.66
C THR A 73 -6.13 1.20 -0.69
N ILE A 74 -6.66 2.39 -0.95
CA ILE A 74 -7.76 2.99 -0.17
C ILE A 74 -9.03 2.15 -0.29
N VAL A 75 -9.40 1.77 -1.51
CA VAL A 75 -10.56 0.88 -1.75
C VAL A 75 -10.36 -0.45 -1.03
N LEU A 76 -9.15 -1.00 -1.04
CA LEU A 76 -8.84 -2.26 -0.35
C LEU A 76 -9.03 -2.18 1.16
N ILE A 77 -8.52 -1.12 1.79
CA ILE A 77 -8.64 -0.94 3.24
C ILE A 77 -10.07 -0.61 3.63
N PHE A 78 -10.78 0.18 2.82
CA PHE A 78 -12.21 0.43 3.01
C PHE A 78 -13.01 -0.88 3.05
N TYR A 79 -12.73 -1.78 2.10
CA TYR A 79 -13.43 -3.06 2.03
C TYR A 79 -12.98 -4.04 3.10
N SER A 80 -11.69 -4.09 3.47
CA SER A 80 -11.23 -4.98 4.55
C SER A 80 -11.81 -4.60 5.91
N GLN A 81 -12.09 -3.31 6.12
CA GLN A 81 -12.71 -2.82 7.36
C GLN A 81 -14.24 -3.00 7.38
N ASN A 82 -14.89 -3.03 6.22
CA ASN A 82 -16.35 -3.11 6.10
C ASN A 82 -16.89 -4.50 5.76
N MET A 83 -16.08 -5.43 5.28
CA MET A 83 -16.49 -6.83 5.11
C MET A 83 -16.23 -7.57 6.43
N GLY A 84 -17.30 -8.02 7.10
CA GLY A 84 -17.20 -9.02 8.17
C GLY A 84 -16.65 -10.35 7.66
N GLU A 85 -16.60 -11.38 8.53
CA GLU A 85 -16.03 -12.71 8.24
C GLU A 85 -16.56 -13.39 6.95
N GLU A 86 -17.69 -12.95 6.42
CA GLU A 86 -18.39 -13.49 5.24
C GLU A 86 -18.35 -12.58 3.99
N GLY A 87 -17.22 -11.89 3.74
CA GLY A 87 -17.06 -11.13 2.50
C GLY A 87 -17.28 -12.00 1.23
N PRO A 88 -17.96 -11.49 0.18
CA PRO A 88 -18.30 -12.27 -1.00
C PRO A 88 -17.05 -12.91 -1.63
N PRO A 89 -17.04 -14.23 -1.87
CA PRO A 89 -15.85 -14.96 -2.31
C PRO A 89 -15.28 -14.41 -3.61
N THR A 90 -16.13 -13.89 -4.50
CA THR A 90 -15.75 -13.26 -5.78
C THR A 90 -14.85 -12.04 -5.59
N PHE A 91 -15.05 -11.25 -4.54
CA PHE A 91 -14.22 -10.07 -4.28
C PHE A 91 -12.81 -10.46 -3.86
N ILE A 92 -12.67 -11.49 -2.99
CA ILE A 92 -11.37 -12.05 -2.63
C ILE A 92 -10.64 -12.54 -3.88
N LYS A 93 -11.35 -13.12 -4.87
CA LYS A 93 -10.74 -13.53 -6.14
C LYS A 93 -10.18 -12.34 -6.90
N VAL A 94 -11.01 -11.32 -7.12
CA VAL A 94 -10.58 -10.10 -7.83
C VAL A 94 -9.45 -9.42 -7.08
N PHE A 95 -9.53 -9.34 -5.76
CA PHE A 95 -8.51 -8.76 -4.91
C PHE A 95 -7.18 -9.51 -5.02
N LEU A 96 -7.16 -10.83 -4.81
CA LEU A 96 -5.93 -11.61 -4.94
C LEU A 96 -5.34 -11.46 -6.34
N THR A 97 -6.20 -11.47 -7.37
CA THR A 97 -5.76 -11.31 -8.77
C THR A 97 -5.12 -9.96 -9.01
N VAL A 98 -5.75 -8.88 -8.56
CA VAL A 98 -5.25 -7.51 -8.79
C VAL A 98 -4.02 -7.24 -7.94
N CYS A 99 -4.05 -7.57 -6.65
CA CYS A 99 -2.94 -7.29 -5.75
C CYS A 99 -1.73 -8.20 -6.04
N GLY A 100 -1.96 -9.50 -6.24
CA GLY A 100 -0.90 -10.44 -6.63
C GLY A 100 -0.41 -10.18 -8.05
N GLY A 101 -1.32 -9.83 -8.97
CA GLY A 101 -0.98 -9.42 -10.33
C GLY A 101 -0.16 -8.15 -10.40
N PHE A 102 -0.43 -7.19 -9.50
CA PHE A 102 0.37 -5.99 -9.34
C PHE A 102 1.79 -6.32 -8.86
N SER A 103 1.92 -7.12 -7.80
CA SER A 103 3.24 -7.51 -7.26
C SER A 103 4.08 -8.30 -8.29
N ILE A 104 3.47 -9.30 -8.93
CA ILE A 104 4.15 -10.12 -9.95
C ILE A 104 4.43 -9.27 -11.20
N GLY A 105 3.47 -8.45 -11.64
CA GLY A 105 3.63 -7.57 -12.79
C GLY A 105 4.74 -6.55 -12.60
N PHE A 106 4.87 -6.00 -11.38
CA PHE A 106 5.98 -5.11 -11.02
C PHE A 106 7.33 -5.83 -11.09
N LEU A 107 7.43 -7.05 -10.53
CA LEU A 107 8.67 -7.84 -10.60
C LEU A 107 9.05 -8.18 -12.05
N ILE A 108 8.08 -8.57 -12.88
CA ILE A 108 8.28 -8.85 -14.31
C ILE A 108 8.76 -7.58 -15.02
N TRP A 109 8.07 -6.46 -14.82
CA TRP A 109 8.39 -5.19 -15.44
C TRP A 109 9.77 -4.68 -15.02
N PHE A 110 10.10 -4.78 -13.74
CA PHE A 110 11.40 -4.36 -13.20
C PHE A 110 12.53 -5.20 -13.79
N THR A 111 12.36 -6.52 -13.83
CA THR A 111 13.36 -7.45 -14.38
C THR A 111 13.54 -7.25 -15.89
N THR A 112 12.45 -7.14 -16.65
CA THR A 112 12.52 -6.81 -18.08
C THR A 112 13.09 -5.42 -18.33
N GLY A 113 12.79 -4.44 -17.47
CA GLY A 113 13.38 -3.11 -17.48
C GLY A 113 14.90 -3.12 -17.43
N ILE A 114 15.44 -3.85 -16.46
CA ILE A 114 16.89 -3.96 -16.30
C ILE A 114 17.52 -4.70 -17.48
N LEU A 115 16.96 -5.86 -17.85
CA LEU A 115 17.52 -6.72 -18.89
C LEU A 115 17.47 -6.10 -20.29
N LEU A 116 16.36 -5.42 -20.64
CA LEU A 116 16.14 -4.91 -21.99
C LEU A 116 16.52 -3.43 -22.17
N PHE A 117 16.53 -2.61 -21.12
CA PHE A 117 16.69 -1.16 -21.27
C PHE A 117 17.85 -0.54 -20.48
N GLN A 118 18.16 -1.01 -19.26
CA GLN A 118 19.19 -0.35 -18.44
C GLN A 118 20.59 -0.95 -18.56
N ALA A 119 20.70 -2.28 -18.67
CA ALA A 119 22.02 -2.92 -18.70
C ALA A 119 22.87 -2.42 -19.91
N PRO A 120 24.20 -2.34 -19.77
CA PRO A 120 25.06 -1.87 -20.86
C PRO A 120 25.07 -2.82 -22.07
N TRP A 121 24.74 -4.11 -21.85
CA TRP A 121 24.55 -5.10 -22.91
C TRP A 121 23.09 -5.23 -23.37
N ALA A 122 22.20 -4.36 -22.90
CA ALA A 122 20.78 -4.49 -23.17
C ALA A 122 20.47 -4.24 -24.65
N LEU A 123 19.51 -4.98 -25.19
CA LEU A 123 19.14 -4.93 -26.62
C LEU A 123 18.79 -3.52 -27.09
N PHE A 124 18.20 -2.71 -26.21
CA PHE A 124 17.76 -1.35 -26.49
C PHE A 124 18.68 -0.27 -25.91
N HIS A 125 19.88 -0.63 -25.44
CA HIS A 125 20.81 0.32 -24.83
C HIS A 125 21.24 1.43 -25.81
N GLY A 126 21.48 1.08 -27.08
CA GLY A 126 21.93 1.99 -28.13
C GLY A 126 20.86 2.93 -28.71
N LEU A 127 19.61 2.84 -28.25
CA LEU A 127 18.55 3.75 -28.71
C LEU A 127 18.65 5.12 -28.01
N PRO A 128 18.15 6.19 -28.65
CA PRO A 128 18.03 7.50 -28.03
C PRO A 128 17.28 7.41 -26.68
N SER A 129 17.79 8.11 -25.67
CA SER A 129 17.28 8.04 -24.28
C SER A 129 15.77 8.27 -24.18
N GLN A 130 15.24 9.19 -24.98
CA GLN A 130 13.81 9.52 -25.06
C GLN A 130 12.96 8.37 -25.59
N LEU A 131 13.43 7.70 -26.65
CA LEU A 131 12.73 6.57 -27.26
C LEU A 131 12.80 5.34 -26.35
N ARG A 132 13.96 5.11 -25.74
CA ARG A 132 14.18 4.05 -24.75
C ARG A 132 13.24 4.19 -23.54
N GLY A 133 13.09 5.40 -23.00
CA GLY A 133 12.16 5.68 -21.91
C GLY A 133 10.69 5.43 -22.27
N ARG A 134 10.28 5.79 -23.49
CA ARG A 134 8.93 5.52 -23.99
C ARG A 134 8.66 4.02 -24.14
N LEU A 135 9.58 3.28 -24.74
CA LEU A 135 9.46 1.81 -24.89
C LEU A 135 9.42 1.11 -23.53
N PHE A 136 10.22 1.58 -22.56
CA PHE A 136 10.18 1.07 -21.19
C PHE A 136 8.84 1.35 -20.48
N LEU A 137 8.21 2.51 -20.75
CA LEU A 137 6.85 2.78 -20.29
C LEU A 137 5.82 1.88 -20.98
N PHE A 138 5.96 1.61 -22.28
CA PHE A 138 5.05 0.72 -22.99
C PHE A 138 5.15 -0.73 -22.52
N SER A 139 6.31 -1.19 -22.05
CA SER A 139 6.45 -2.54 -21.48
C SER A 139 5.77 -2.69 -20.10
N TYR A 140 5.37 -1.60 -19.47
CA TYR A 140 4.62 -1.60 -18.21
C TYR A 140 3.30 -2.36 -18.38
N ILE A 141 2.44 -1.90 -19.30
CA ILE A 141 1.10 -2.46 -19.52
C ILE A 141 1.08 -3.99 -19.68
N PRO A 142 1.84 -4.59 -20.63
CA PRO A 142 1.83 -6.04 -20.80
C PRO A 142 2.38 -6.79 -19.58
N SER A 143 3.32 -6.22 -18.83
CA SER A 143 3.86 -6.86 -17.62
C SER A 143 2.79 -7.04 -16.54
N PHE A 144 1.93 -6.03 -16.33
CA PHE A 144 0.82 -6.10 -15.38
C PHE A 144 -0.31 -7.03 -15.86
N ILE A 145 -0.56 -7.08 -17.17
CA ILE A 145 -1.53 -8.03 -17.76
C ILE A 145 -1.03 -9.47 -17.55
N ILE A 146 0.25 -9.75 -17.85
CA ILE A 146 0.86 -11.06 -17.64
C ILE A 146 0.84 -11.44 -16.17
N GLY A 147 1.25 -10.53 -15.28
CA GLY A 147 1.23 -10.78 -13.83
C GLY A 147 -0.17 -11.10 -13.30
N SER A 148 -1.17 -10.33 -13.71
CA SER A 148 -2.57 -10.55 -13.34
C SER A 148 -3.10 -11.89 -13.88
N TYR A 149 -2.73 -12.27 -15.11
CA TYR A 149 -3.09 -13.56 -15.68
C TYR A 149 -2.47 -14.74 -14.92
N ILE A 150 -1.19 -14.65 -14.55
CA ILE A 150 -0.50 -15.66 -13.74
C ILE A 150 -1.22 -15.81 -12.40
N MET A 151 -1.54 -14.69 -11.75
CA MET A 151 -2.22 -14.70 -10.46
C MET A 151 -3.64 -15.27 -10.56
N TYR A 152 -4.37 -14.94 -11.64
CA TYR A 152 -5.68 -15.52 -11.94
C TYR A 152 -5.61 -17.03 -12.08
N LYS A 153 -4.67 -17.54 -12.89
CA LYS A 153 -4.46 -18.99 -13.08
C LYS A 153 -4.02 -19.68 -11.79
N PHE A 154 -3.23 -19.01 -10.95
CA PHE A 154 -2.81 -19.54 -9.65
C PHE A 154 -4.00 -19.64 -8.67
N GLY A 155 -4.85 -18.62 -8.61
CA GLY A 155 -6.05 -18.62 -7.79
C GLY A 155 -7.07 -19.68 -8.23
N GLU A 156 -7.26 -19.84 -9.55
CA GLU A 156 -8.10 -20.89 -10.14
C GLU A 156 -7.66 -22.29 -9.71
N ARG A 157 -6.36 -22.58 -9.73
CA ARG A 157 -5.81 -23.88 -9.27
C ARG A 157 -6.01 -24.15 -7.77
N ARG A 158 -6.15 -23.09 -6.95
CA ARG A 158 -6.32 -23.19 -5.49
C ARG A 158 -7.78 -23.06 -5.06
N ASN A 159 -8.73 -23.10 -6.00
CA ASN A 159 -10.16 -22.87 -5.77
C ASN A 159 -10.46 -21.58 -4.99
N TRP A 160 -9.53 -20.61 -5.03
CA TRP A 160 -9.65 -19.32 -4.35
C TRP A 160 -10.01 -19.40 -2.86
N GLN A 161 -9.62 -20.48 -2.17
CA GLN A 161 -9.86 -20.63 -0.73
C GLN A 161 -8.63 -20.16 0.06
N PRO A 162 -8.59 -18.91 0.57
CA PRO A 162 -7.54 -18.51 1.52
C PRO A 162 -7.72 -19.18 2.90
N TYR A 163 -8.94 -19.63 3.21
CA TYR A 163 -9.38 -20.02 4.56
C TYR A 163 -8.96 -21.40 5.05
N ARG A 164 -8.43 -22.29 4.21
CA ARG A 164 -8.01 -23.62 4.67
C ARG A 164 -6.78 -23.59 5.59
N PHE A 165 -5.98 -22.52 5.53
CA PHE A 165 -4.75 -22.40 6.32
C PHE A 165 -4.97 -21.84 7.74
N PHE A 166 -6.02 -21.05 7.98
CA PHE A 166 -6.26 -20.42 9.29
C PHE A 166 -7.17 -21.24 10.20
N LYS A 167 -7.84 -22.28 9.68
CA LYS A 167 -8.71 -23.14 10.47
C LYS A 167 -7.94 -24.25 11.21
N ASP A 168 -6.71 -24.51 10.78
CA ASP A 168 -5.85 -25.59 11.29
C ASP A 168 -4.58 -25.07 12.02
N ALA A 169 -4.54 -23.78 12.37
CA ALA A 169 -3.43 -23.13 13.07
C ALA A 169 -3.82 -22.68 14.48
#